data_AF-A0A067RBE4-F1
#
_entry.id   AF-A0A067RBE4-F1
#
_cell.length_a   1.000
_cell.length_b   1.000
_cell.length_c   1.000
_cell.angle_alpha   90.00
_cell.angle_beta   90.00
_cell.angle_gamma   90.00
#
_symmetry.space_group_name_H-M   'P 1'
#
loop_
_entity.id
_entity.type
_entity.pdbx_description
1 polymer ?
#
loop_
_entity_poly.entity_id
_entity_poly.type
_entity_poly.pdbx_seq_one_letter_code
_entity_poly.pdbx_strand_id
1 'polypeptide(L)'
;MVKERCRNARASSQQEQRSSAPHITDLPAEVLVNIFQYCPYHEVAKRLRPSCERFRDIATIVLNSGFTTLGPRIDRSMVDVEFRVMKAQTENEQVKMIRAFNALEALKSQYRMLRAVTWRYVCNPFKGPGPLACFYGGLLIDKFLQQMWLLRQGHGSLYLLTINIHERDHEFSDFGHLRDLCRRFMDDFEKNTETKFNVNYSISGSKIVDLFDCLVEYKTVKPYEKAVALDGSKCHIIAHYRMRRSWFTCYGTSKPNGETTWNNEQRTMYLRLRRLITRNNEISLEQKHYERELILPKADISTMTRLKAFTYRGHGEHAGRGFYYGTMNQPAFNFKFRRNNSWTSNDIVDYYYYDDDEVDDDDDDDDDLYADLESCQELSLTDLSIDIEVYCPIELAPIEYIENIDVPNFEFRYNCMKKSPSSNLSIRRNEEPEFVLTMVINCPESSENLVPSTFRYEIKSGDVC
;
A
#
# COMPACT_ATOMS: atom_id res chain seq x y z
N MET A 1 -60.00 40.88 63.63
CA MET A 1 -59.20 40.99 64.87
C MET A 1 -57.87 40.30 64.59
N VAL A 2 -56.80 41.06 64.30
CA VAL A 2 -55.68 41.39 65.24
C VAL A 2 -54.88 40.11 65.56
N LYS A 3 -53.63 39.88 65.11
CA LYS A 3 -52.36 40.66 65.14
C LYS A 3 -51.41 40.08 64.04
N GLU A 4 -50.72 40.86 63.20
CA GLU A 4 -49.44 41.59 63.47
C GLU A 4 -48.25 40.58 63.65
N ARG A 5 -47.09 40.60 62.96
CA ARG A 5 -46.29 41.66 62.31
C ARG A 5 -45.07 41.05 61.57
N CYS A 6 -44.50 41.84 60.64
CA CYS A 6 -43.08 41.91 60.23
C CYS A 6 -42.52 40.77 59.35
N ARG A 7 -41.65 40.99 58.35
CA ARG A 7 -40.88 42.17 57.92
C ARG A 7 -40.36 41.94 56.49
N ASN A 8 -40.24 43.04 55.75
CA ASN A 8 -39.50 43.15 54.49
C ASN A 8 -38.08 42.57 54.59
N ALA A 9 -37.67 41.84 53.55
CA ALA A 9 -36.30 41.88 53.05
C ALA A 9 -36.30 41.60 51.55
N ARG A 10 -36.02 42.66 50.78
CA ARG A 10 -35.54 42.58 49.39
C ARG A 10 -34.38 41.59 49.33
N ALA A 11 -34.53 40.54 48.52
CA ALA A 11 -33.40 39.89 47.90
C ALA A 11 -33.66 39.97 46.38
N SER A 12 -33.02 40.94 45.75
CA SER A 12 -32.79 40.92 44.31
C SER A 12 -32.08 39.61 43.98
N SER A 13 -32.82 38.62 43.50
CA SER A 13 -32.23 37.56 42.69
C SER A 13 -31.92 38.18 41.32
N GLN A 14 -30.83 38.93 41.26
CA GLN A 14 -30.05 39.05 40.04
C GLN A 14 -29.62 37.62 39.71
N GLN A 15 -30.41 36.97 38.85
CA GLN A 15 -29.97 35.78 38.16
C GLN A 15 -28.87 36.27 37.22
N GLU A 16 -27.64 36.27 37.73
CA GLU A 16 -26.43 36.30 36.91
C GLU A 16 -26.59 35.21 35.86
N GLN A 17 -27.01 35.59 34.66
CA GLN A 17 -26.70 34.85 33.46
C GLN A 17 -25.17 34.79 33.39
N ARG A 18 -24.59 33.77 34.02
CA ARG A 18 -23.25 33.31 33.69
C ARG A 18 -23.33 32.98 32.21
N SER A 19 -22.85 33.91 31.38
CA SER A 19 -22.50 33.63 30.00
C SER A 19 -21.47 32.50 30.07
N SER A 20 -21.93 31.25 29.96
CA SER A 20 -21.04 30.10 29.89
C SER A 20 -20.15 30.36 28.69
N ALA A 21 -18.83 30.48 28.93
CA ALA A 21 -17.89 30.62 27.84
C ALA A 21 -18.20 29.52 26.81
N PRO A 22 -18.28 29.86 25.50
CA PRO A 22 -18.65 28.90 24.48
C PRO A 22 -17.73 27.69 24.60
N HIS A 23 -18.33 26.50 24.70
CA HIS A 23 -17.56 25.27 24.80
C HIS A 23 -16.89 25.01 23.45
N ILE A 24 -15.73 24.33 23.44
CA ILE A 24 -15.02 24.03 22.19
C ILE A 24 -15.91 23.26 21.20
N THR A 25 -16.86 22.47 21.70
CA THR A 25 -17.84 21.75 20.87
C THR A 25 -18.85 22.64 20.18
N ASP A 26 -18.98 23.91 20.57
CA ASP A 26 -19.93 24.86 19.98
C ASP A 26 -19.32 25.57 18.76
N LEU A 27 -17.99 25.46 18.57
CA LEU A 27 -17.29 26.04 17.44
C LEU A 27 -17.67 25.37 16.11
N PRO A 28 -17.84 26.11 15.00
CA PRO A 28 -18.11 25.54 13.67
C PRO A 28 -17.11 24.45 13.26
N ALA A 29 -17.56 23.51 12.43
CA ALA A 29 -16.76 22.37 11.99
C ALA A 29 -15.45 22.81 11.32
N GLU A 30 -15.49 23.87 10.53
CA GLU A 30 -14.35 24.46 9.82
C GLU A 30 -13.29 24.98 10.80
N VAL A 31 -13.73 25.58 11.90
CA VAL A 31 -12.83 26.07 12.96
C VAL A 31 -12.18 24.89 13.68
N LEU A 32 -12.95 23.84 13.98
CA LEU A 32 -12.43 22.62 14.60
C LEU A 32 -11.43 21.90 13.70
N VAL A 33 -11.71 21.79 12.40
CA VAL A 33 -10.78 21.25 11.41
C VAL A 33 -9.47 22.03 11.43
N ASN A 34 -9.55 23.37 11.38
CA ASN A 34 -8.36 24.22 11.41
C ASN A 34 -7.56 24.04 12.70
N ILE A 35 -8.22 23.95 13.86
CA ILE A 35 -7.54 23.71 15.15
C ILE A 35 -6.86 22.33 15.13
N PHE A 36 -7.57 21.28 14.73
CA PHE A 36 -7.07 19.90 14.76
C PHE A 36 -5.93 19.66 13.77
N GLN A 37 -5.87 20.40 12.66
CA GLN A 37 -4.76 20.34 11.70
C GLN A 37 -3.41 20.79 12.28
N TYR A 38 -3.41 21.55 13.38
CA TYR A 38 -2.19 21.92 14.10
C TYR A 38 -1.81 20.94 15.21
N CYS A 39 -2.63 19.92 15.46
CA CYS A 39 -2.30 18.84 16.39
C CYS A 39 -1.52 17.73 15.66
N PRO A 40 -0.65 16.98 16.37
CA PRO A 40 -0.11 15.73 15.84
C PRO A 40 -1.24 14.78 15.44
N TYR A 41 -1.13 14.15 14.28
CA TYR A 41 -2.18 13.27 13.77
C TYR A 41 -2.41 12.07 14.69
N HIS A 42 -1.38 11.60 15.39
CA HIS A 42 -1.50 10.58 16.43
C HIS A 42 -2.47 11.00 17.54
N GLU A 43 -2.35 12.24 18.02
CA GLU A 43 -3.23 12.78 19.07
C GLU A 43 -4.66 12.96 18.56
N VAL A 44 -4.82 13.41 17.30
CA VAL A 44 -6.13 13.49 16.64
C VAL A 44 -6.79 12.10 16.58
N ALA A 45 -6.06 11.07 16.16
CA ALA A 45 -6.58 9.72 16.01
C ALA A 45 -6.86 9.01 17.35
N LYS A 46 -6.01 9.24 18.36
CA LYS A 46 -6.03 8.51 19.65
C LYS A 46 -6.89 9.19 20.71
N ARG A 47 -6.89 10.52 20.78
CA ARG A 47 -7.58 11.26 21.84
C ARG A 47 -8.82 11.98 21.35
N LEU A 48 -8.73 12.72 20.24
CA LEU A 48 -9.84 13.55 19.76
C LEU A 48 -10.93 12.70 19.10
N ARG A 49 -10.56 11.80 18.17
CA ARG A 49 -11.50 10.94 17.45
C ARG A 49 -12.46 10.13 18.36
N PRO A 50 -12.04 9.46 19.45
CA PRO A 50 -12.96 8.70 20.29
C PRO A 50 -13.75 9.56 21.29
N SER A 51 -13.51 10.87 21.37
CA SER A 51 -14.11 11.72 22.42
C SER A 51 -15.63 11.88 22.28
N CYS A 52 -16.10 12.19 21.06
CA CYS A 52 -17.53 12.31 20.74
C CYS A 52 -17.76 12.17 19.24
N GLU A 53 -19.02 11.96 18.83
CA GLU A 53 -19.40 11.79 17.42
C GLU A 53 -18.97 12.97 16.55
N ARG A 54 -19.20 14.21 17.00
CA ARG A 54 -18.75 15.40 16.27
C ARG A 54 -17.24 15.39 16.06
N PHE A 55 -16.45 15.10 17.10
CA PHE A 55 -14.99 15.05 16.96
C PHE A 55 -14.52 13.87 16.12
N ARG A 56 -15.25 12.75 16.10
CA ARG A 56 -14.99 11.63 15.19
C ARG A 56 -15.12 12.06 13.73
N ASP A 57 -16.15 12.82 13.40
CA ASP A 57 -16.38 13.30 12.03
C ASP A 57 -15.32 14.32 11.61
N ILE A 58 -15.00 15.28 12.49
CA ILE A 58 -13.91 16.24 12.27
C ILE A 58 -12.55 15.54 12.14
N ALA A 59 -12.24 14.60 13.04
CA ALA A 59 -11.00 13.84 13.00
C ALA A 59 -10.90 13.02 11.71
N THR A 60 -12.02 12.47 11.21
CA THR A 60 -12.06 11.76 9.93
C THR A 60 -11.65 12.67 8.78
N ILE A 61 -12.19 13.89 8.72
CA ILE A 61 -11.82 14.89 7.69
C ILE A 61 -10.31 15.20 7.80
N VAL A 62 -9.82 15.49 9.00
CA VAL A 62 -8.41 15.88 9.23
C VAL A 62 -7.45 14.74 8.89
N LEU A 63 -7.73 13.52 9.36
CA LEU A 63 -6.87 12.35 9.15
C LEU A 63 -6.86 11.91 7.67
N ASN A 64 -8.04 11.86 7.03
CA ASN A 64 -8.13 11.48 5.62
C ASN A 64 -7.48 12.54 4.72
N SER A 65 -7.63 13.83 5.05
CA SER A 65 -6.91 14.92 4.37
C SER A 65 -5.40 14.84 4.61
N GLY A 66 -4.97 14.53 5.84
CA GLY A 66 -3.56 14.33 6.17
C GLY A 66 -2.94 13.25 5.31
N PHE A 67 -3.57 12.07 5.26
CA PHE A 67 -3.14 10.93 4.47
C PHE A 67 -3.11 11.22 2.96
N THR A 68 -4.19 11.78 2.40
CA THR A 68 -4.25 12.10 0.95
C THR A 68 -3.20 13.11 0.51
N THR A 69 -2.81 14.04 1.39
CA THR A 69 -1.78 15.04 1.04
C THR A 69 -0.34 14.53 1.14
N LEU A 70 -0.10 13.34 1.72
CA LEU A 70 1.26 12.78 1.84
C LEU A 70 1.91 12.57 0.46
N GLY A 71 1.22 11.92 -0.48
CA GLY A 71 1.74 11.65 -1.83
C GLY A 71 2.25 12.92 -2.53
N PRO A 72 1.38 13.93 -2.74
CA PRO A 72 1.80 15.20 -3.35
C PRO A 72 2.90 15.95 -2.60
N ARG A 73 3.04 15.75 -1.27
CA ARG A 73 4.14 16.34 -0.50
C ARG A 73 5.46 15.59 -0.77
N ILE A 74 5.41 14.26 -0.85
CA ILE A 74 6.58 13.43 -1.19
C ILE A 74 7.06 13.79 -2.59
N ASP A 75 6.16 13.87 -3.58
CA ASP A 75 6.48 14.24 -4.97
C ASP A 75 7.17 15.60 -5.05
N ARG A 76 6.63 16.62 -4.37
CA ARG A 76 7.25 17.95 -4.29
C ARG A 76 8.64 17.92 -3.66
N SER A 77 8.83 17.07 -2.65
CA SER A 77 10.13 16.91 -1.99
C SER A 77 11.14 16.21 -2.90
N MET A 78 10.70 15.22 -3.68
CA MET A 78 11.55 14.55 -4.67
C MET A 78 12.03 15.53 -5.73
N VAL A 79 11.12 16.35 -6.31
CA VAL A 79 11.48 17.38 -7.30
C VAL A 79 12.46 18.41 -6.73
N ASP A 80 12.26 18.85 -5.48
CA ASP A 80 13.18 19.78 -4.81
C ASP A 80 14.56 19.15 -4.58
N VAL A 81 14.62 17.87 -4.20
CA VAL A 81 15.90 17.15 -4.04
C VAL A 81 16.60 16.94 -5.38
N GLU A 82 15.90 16.53 -6.44
CA GLU A 82 16.48 16.41 -7.79
C GLU A 82 17.09 17.73 -8.27
N PHE A 83 16.37 18.83 -8.09
CA PHE A 83 16.86 20.16 -8.41
C PHE A 83 18.12 20.54 -7.61
N ARG A 84 18.21 20.11 -6.36
CA ARG A 84 19.40 20.33 -5.52
C ARG A 84 20.58 19.44 -5.92
N VAL A 85 20.34 18.19 -6.33
CA VAL A 85 21.38 17.31 -6.90
C VAL A 85 22.07 18.00 -8.07
N MET A 86 21.30 18.63 -8.97
CA MET A 86 21.84 19.37 -10.12
C MET A 86 22.65 20.62 -9.75
N LYS A 87 22.47 21.15 -8.53
CA LYS A 87 23.12 22.37 -8.03
C LYS A 87 24.23 22.10 -7.02
N ALA A 88 24.45 20.84 -6.64
CA ALA A 88 25.47 20.47 -5.66
C ALA A 88 26.86 20.92 -6.16
N GLN A 89 27.61 21.60 -5.31
CA GLN A 89 28.94 22.11 -5.66
C GLN A 89 30.04 21.12 -5.28
N THR A 90 29.75 20.23 -4.34
CA THR A 90 30.69 19.22 -3.85
C THR A 90 30.14 17.82 -4.04
N GLU A 91 31.05 16.85 -4.21
CA GLU A 91 30.70 15.41 -4.30
C GLU A 91 29.94 14.94 -3.04
N ASN A 92 30.32 15.43 -1.86
CA ASN A 92 29.66 15.08 -0.59
C ASN A 92 28.21 15.58 -0.53
N GLU A 93 27.96 16.80 -1.00
CA GLU A 93 26.59 17.31 -1.14
C GLU A 93 25.77 16.46 -2.11
N GLN A 94 26.37 16.08 -3.24
CA GLN A 94 25.71 15.25 -4.23
C GLN A 94 25.31 13.88 -3.66
N VAL A 95 26.22 13.21 -2.93
CA VAL A 95 25.96 11.94 -2.24
C VAL A 95 24.79 12.07 -1.26
N LYS A 96 24.81 13.11 -0.40
CA LYS A 96 23.73 13.36 0.57
C LYS A 96 22.38 13.55 -0.12
N MET A 97 22.33 14.31 -1.21
CA MET A 97 21.09 14.57 -1.93
C MET A 97 20.58 13.31 -2.66
N ILE A 98 21.46 12.48 -3.21
CA ILE A 98 21.07 11.18 -3.80
C ILE A 98 20.52 10.24 -2.74
N ARG A 99 21.14 10.16 -1.57
CA ARG A 99 20.61 9.37 -0.44
C ARG A 99 19.26 9.90 0.05
N ALA A 100 19.09 11.22 0.10
CA ALA A 100 17.79 11.81 0.41
C ALA A 100 16.72 11.46 -0.65
N PHE A 101 17.10 11.43 -1.92
CA PHE A 101 16.21 11.02 -3.01
C PHE A 101 15.81 9.56 -2.89
N ASN A 102 16.76 8.66 -2.67
CA ASN A 102 16.53 7.24 -2.42
C ASN A 102 15.58 7.03 -1.23
N ALA A 103 15.77 7.79 -0.15
CA ALA A 103 14.90 7.74 1.02
C ALA A 103 13.46 8.20 0.70
N LEU A 104 13.30 9.27 -0.10
CA LEU A 104 11.99 9.72 -0.56
C LEU A 104 11.32 8.71 -1.49
N GLU A 105 12.05 8.02 -2.36
CA GLU A 105 11.51 6.93 -3.19
C GLU A 105 11.00 5.76 -2.34
N ALA A 106 11.74 5.39 -1.28
CA ALA A 106 11.29 4.39 -0.33
C ALA A 106 10.01 4.82 0.40
N LEU A 107 9.94 6.08 0.87
CA LEU A 107 8.71 6.63 1.47
C LEU A 107 7.54 6.61 0.47
N LYS A 108 7.78 6.99 -0.79
CA LYS A 108 6.77 6.96 -1.83
C LYS A 108 6.23 5.55 -2.06
N SER A 109 7.10 4.55 -2.10
CA SER A 109 6.70 3.14 -2.24
C SER A 109 5.80 2.68 -1.09
N GLN A 110 6.18 2.98 0.16
CA GLN A 110 5.36 2.65 1.34
C GLN A 110 4.01 3.37 1.32
N TYR A 111 3.99 4.65 0.93
CA TYR A 111 2.76 5.42 0.79
C TYR A 111 1.84 4.83 -0.30
N ARG A 112 2.38 4.47 -1.46
CA ARG A 112 1.59 3.87 -2.56
C ARG A 112 0.93 2.57 -2.11
N MET A 113 1.67 1.72 -1.40
CA MET A 113 1.13 0.48 -0.85
C MET A 113 0.00 0.75 0.16
N LEU A 114 0.22 1.62 1.15
CA LEU A 114 -0.83 2.04 2.09
C LEU A 114 -2.08 2.58 1.38
N ARG A 115 -1.86 3.36 0.32
CA ARG A 115 -2.93 3.94 -0.49
C ARG A 115 -3.70 2.86 -1.23
N ALA A 116 -3.05 1.91 -1.89
CA ALA A 116 -3.71 0.78 -2.55
C ALA A 116 -4.60 -0.02 -1.58
N VAL A 117 -4.16 -0.21 -0.33
CA VAL A 117 -4.93 -0.93 0.68
C VAL A 117 -6.16 -0.14 1.16
N THR A 118 -6.02 1.16 1.38
CA THR A 118 -7.01 1.94 2.17
C THR A 118 -7.88 2.88 1.34
N TRP A 119 -7.44 3.29 0.16
CA TRP A 119 -8.03 4.41 -0.58
C TRP A 119 -9.53 4.24 -0.85
N ARG A 120 -9.96 3.03 -1.20
CA ARG A 120 -11.37 2.70 -1.48
C ARG A 120 -12.30 3.05 -0.33
N TYR A 121 -11.81 2.91 0.89
CA TYR A 121 -12.60 3.09 2.10
C TYR A 121 -12.49 4.49 2.68
N VAL A 122 -11.32 5.11 2.52
CA VAL A 122 -10.93 6.36 3.18
C VAL A 122 -11.10 7.58 2.28
N CYS A 123 -10.88 7.44 0.97
CA CYS A 123 -10.68 8.57 0.05
C CYS A 123 -11.44 8.47 -1.27
N ASN A 124 -12.13 7.37 -1.57
CA ASN A 124 -12.77 7.18 -2.88
C ASN A 124 -13.90 8.22 -3.10
N PRO A 125 -13.76 9.13 -4.06
CA PRO A 125 -14.76 10.17 -4.33
C PRO A 125 -16.05 9.61 -4.94
N PHE A 126 -16.04 8.37 -5.44
CA PHE A 126 -17.16 7.71 -6.10
C PHE A 126 -17.94 6.75 -5.19
N LYS A 127 -17.60 6.65 -3.89
CA LYS A 127 -18.24 5.72 -2.92
C LYS A 127 -19.73 6.03 -2.60
N GLY A 128 -20.37 6.95 -3.33
CA GLY A 128 -21.74 7.38 -3.06
C GLY A 128 -21.92 8.08 -1.70
N PRO A 129 -23.16 8.35 -1.26
CA PRO A 129 -23.46 9.14 -0.07
C PRO A 129 -23.20 8.45 1.30
N GLY A 130 -22.34 7.43 1.36
CA GLY A 130 -22.00 6.71 2.59
C GLY A 130 -20.82 7.31 3.36
N PRO A 131 -20.70 7.04 4.68
CA PRO A 131 -19.56 7.50 5.46
C PRO A 131 -18.25 6.85 4.97
N LEU A 132 -17.22 7.67 4.81
CA LEU A 132 -15.85 7.21 4.60
C LEU A 132 -15.31 6.62 5.91
N ALA A 133 -14.44 5.61 5.78
CA ALA A 133 -13.67 5.14 6.90
C ALA A 133 -12.67 6.22 7.33
N CYS A 134 -12.48 6.37 8.63
CA CYS A 134 -11.42 7.22 9.17
C CYS A 134 -10.07 6.52 9.03
N PHE A 135 -9.07 7.21 8.48
CA PHE A 135 -7.67 6.76 8.54
C PHE A 135 -7.15 6.91 9.97
N TYR A 136 -7.37 5.91 10.81
CA TYR A 136 -6.98 5.96 12.23
C TYR A 136 -5.46 5.77 12.46
N GLY A 137 -4.68 5.57 11.40
CA GLY A 137 -3.22 5.48 11.42
C GLY A 137 -2.52 6.84 11.62
N GLY A 138 -2.99 7.68 12.54
CA GLY A 138 -2.43 9.03 12.74
C GLY A 138 -0.92 9.06 13.01
N LEU A 139 -0.41 8.04 13.72
CA LEU A 139 1.04 7.88 13.95
C LEU A 139 1.83 7.70 12.65
N LEU A 140 1.27 7.02 11.65
CA LEU A 140 1.92 6.86 10.35
C LEU A 140 2.11 8.21 9.68
N ILE A 141 1.06 9.04 9.66
CA ILE A 141 1.12 10.38 9.06
C ILE A 141 2.22 11.19 9.74
N ASP A 142 2.25 11.21 11.07
CA ASP A 142 3.29 11.90 11.84
C ASP A 142 4.69 11.38 11.49
N LYS A 143 4.87 10.05 11.37
CA LYS A 143 6.16 9.45 11.01
C LYS A 143 6.60 9.76 9.58
N PHE A 144 5.70 9.73 8.60
CA PHE A 144 6.00 10.18 7.24
C PHE A 144 6.46 11.64 7.25
N LEU A 145 5.73 12.53 7.92
CA LEU A 145 6.08 13.95 8.00
C LEU A 145 7.40 14.18 8.73
N GLN A 146 7.67 13.42 9.80
CA GLN A 146 8.94 13.45 10.53
C GLN A 146 10.11 13.08 9.60
N GLN A 147 10.00 11.96 8.86
CA GLN A 147 11.05 11.53 7.93
C GLN A 147 11.28 12.57 6.83
N MET A 148 10.22 13.08 6.21
CA MET A 148 10.35 14.11 5.19
C MET A 148 11.00 15.39 5.72
N TRP A 149 10.69 15.78 6.95
CA TRP A 149 11.32 16.93 7.60
C TRP A 149 12.82 16.68 7.82
N LEU A 150 13.21 15.50 8.33
CA LEU A 150 14.62 15.13 8.52
C LEU A 150 15.40 15.18 7.20
N LEU A 151 14.83 14.63 6.13
CA LEU A 151 15.46 14.62 4.80
C LEU A 151 15.64 16.04 4.24
N ARG A 152 14.70 16.95 4.51
CA ARG A 152 14.78 18.34 4.03
C ARG A 152 15.85 19.17 4.76
N GLN A 153 16.03 18.93 6.06
CA GLN A 153 16.98 19.67 6.90
C GLN A 153 18.44 19.19 6.74
N GLY A 154 18.67 18.09 6.01
CA GLY A 154 19.94 17.37 5.95
C GLY A 154 21.13 18.08 5.27
N HIS A 155 21.02 19.35 4.86
CA HIS A 155 22.13 20.12 4.26
C HIS A 155 23.40 20.16 5.14
N GLY A 156 23.27 20.04 6.46
CA GLY A 156 24.40 19.98 7.40
C GLY A 156 24.53 18.68 8.22
N SER A 157 23.64 17.71 8.04
CA SER A 157 23.50 16.60 9.00
C SER A 157 24.27 15.34 8.58
N LEU A 158 24.98 14.73 9.53
CA LEU A 158 25.54 13.37 9.43
C LEU A 158 24.46 12.31 9.16
N TYR A 159 23.19 12.61 9.47
CA TYR A 159 22.06 11.71 9.28
C TYR A 159 21.96 11.16 7.85
N LEU A 160 22.13 12.00 6.81
CA LEU A 160 22.06 11.55 5.42
C LEU A 160 23.26 10.68 5.00
N LEU A 161 24.37 10.76 5.73
CA LEU A 161 25.55 9.92 5.49
C LEU A 161 25.42 8.56 6.20
N THR A 162 24.60 8.45 7.23
CA THR A 162 24.41 7.22 8.01
C THR A 162 23.05 6.56 7.79
N ILE A 163 22.20 7.13 6.93
CA ILE A 163 20.87 6.58 6.67
C ILE A 163 21.00 5.24 5.95
N ASN A 164 20.63 4.16 6.64
CA ASN A 164 20.53 2.83 6.05
C ASN A 164 19.05 2.52 5.76
N ILE A 165 18.62 2.80 4.52
CA ILE A 165 17.22 2.66 4.09
C ILE A 165 16.84 1.18 3.94
N HIS A 166 17.83 0.32 3.70
CA HIS A 166 17.64 -1.11 3.43
C HIS A 166 17.99 -1.99 4.62
N GLU A 167 18.32 -1.40 5.76
CA GLU A 167 18.53 -2.16 6.99
C GLU A 167 17.27 -2.94 7.33
N ARG A 168 17.46 -4.25 7.52
CA ARG A 168 16.37 -5.17 7.84
C ARG A 168 16.23 -5.35 9.34
N ASP A 169 17.29 -5.06 10.09
CA ASP A 169 17.25 -5.03 11.54
C ASP A 169 16.44 -3.81 12.02
N HIS A 170 15.19 -4.11 12.39
CA HIS A 170 14.16 -3.12 12.74
C HIS A 170 14.49 -2.30 13.99
N GLU A 171 15.42 -2.75 14.83
CA GLU A 171 15.77 -2.11 16.10
C GLU A 171 16.58 -0.83 15.93
N PHE A 172 17.24 -0.62 14.78
CA PHE A 172 18.25 0.43 14.66
C PHE A 172 17.97 1.51 13.60
N SER A 173 16.98 1.32 12.71
CA SER A 173 16.64 2.31 11.67
C SER A 173 15.23 2.88 11.80
N ASP A 174 15.13 4.22 11.81
CA ASP A 174 13.87 4.97 11.77
C ASP A 174 12.99 4.59 10.57
N PHE A 175 13.62 4.22 9.45
CA PHE A 175 12.95 3.75 8.23
C PHE A 175 12.39 2.32 8.38
N GLY A 176 13.15 1.40 8.97
CA GLY A 176 12.67 0.06 9.29
C GLY A 176 11.44 0.10 10.17
N HIS A 177 11.44 0.94 11.21
CA HIS A 177 10.28 1.11 12.07
C HIS A 177 9.04 1.70 11.34
N LEU A 178 9.21 2.65 10.42
CA LEU A 178 8.09 3.15 9.59
C LEU A 178 7.53 2.05 8.68
N ARG A 179 8.40 1.26 8.04
CA ARG A 179 8.00 0.11 7.21
C ARG A 179 7.16 -0.88 8.02
N ASP A 180 7.58 -1.21 9.25
CA ASP A 180 6.82 -2.11 10.13
C ASP A 180 5.48 -1.55 10.58
N LEU A 181 5.44 -0.25 10.88
CA LEU A 181 4.19 0.42 11.20
C LEU A 181 3.25 0.36 10.00
N CYS A 182 3.74 0.56 8.78
CA CYS A 182 2.93 0.45 7.55
C CYS A 182 2.38 -0.96 7.40
N ARG A 183 3.23 -2.00 7.50
CA ARG A 183 2.85 -3.42 7.44
C ARG A 183 1.75 -3.74 8.46
N ARG A 184 2.03 -3.52 9.75
CA ARG A 184 1.08 -3.81 10.85
C ARG A 184 -0.25 -3.08 10.69
N PHE A 185 -0.21 -1.83 10.23
CA PHE A 185 -1.45 -1.08 10.00
C PHE A 185 -2.26 -1.65 8.84
N MET A 186 -1.62 -2.02 7.72
CA MET A 186 -2.33 -2.65 6.60
C MET A 186 -2.97 -3.97 7.02
N ASP A 187 -2.25 -4.80 7.79
CA ASP A 187 -2.75 -6.08 8.28
C ASP A 187 -3.96 -5.88 9.21
N ASP A 188 -3.86 -4.93 10.16
CA ASP A 188 -4.97 -4.56 11.04
C ASP A 188 -6.16 -3.98 10.28
N PHE A 189 -5.90 -3.09 9.32
CA PHE A 189 -6.95 -2.45 8.51
C PHE A 189 -7.73 -3.49 7.72
N GLU A 190 -7.05 -4.41 7.04
CA GLU A 190 -7.66 -5.46 6.25
C GLU A 190 -8.42 -6.46 7.14
N LYS A 191 -7.91 -6.77 8.34
CA LYS A 191 -8.56 -7.69 9.30
C LYS A 191 -9.78 -7.08 9.97
N ASN A 192 -9.66 -5.86 10.48
CA ASN A 192 -10.59 -5.31 11.45
C ASN A 192 -11.46 -4.16 10.92
N THR A 193 -11.06 -3.53 9.82
CA THR A 193 -11.75 -2.37 9.26
C THR A 193 -12.43 -2.72 7.94
N GLU A 194 -11.68 -3.26 6.97
CA GLU A 194 -12.21 -3.64 5.66
C GLU A 194 -13.41 -4.59 5.77
N THR A 195 -13.33 -5.58 6.67
CA THR A 195 -14.41 -6.56 6.92
C THR A 195 -15.74 -5.93 7.36
N LYS A 196 -15.74 -4.72 7.89
CA LYS A 196 -16.94 -3.98 8.30
C LYS A 196 -17.57 -3.17 7.16
N PHE A 197 -16.76 -2.76 6.18
CA PHE A 197 -17.20 -1.95 5.04
C PHE A 197 -17.45 -2.78 3.79
N ASN A 198 -16.72 -3.88 3.64
CA ASN A 198 -16.77 -4.74 2.48
C ASN A 198 -17.77 -5.88 2.68
N VAL A 199 -19.06 -5.57 2.47
CA VAL A 199 -20.17 -6.53 2.55
C VAL A 199 -20.32 -7.38 1.28
N ASN A 200 -19.66 -7.01 0.18
CA ASN A 200 -19.59 -7.80 -1.05
C ASN A 200 -18.26 -7.51 -1.76
N TYR A 201 -17.37 -8.50 -1.85
CA TYR A 201 -16.00 -8.31 -2.38
C TYR A 201 -15.94 -8.01 -3.88
N SER A 202 -17.06 -8.10 -4.62
CA SER A 202 -17.19 -7.51 -5.96
C SER A 202 -16.89 -6.00 -5.94
N ILE A 203 -17.16 -5.32 -4.82
CA ILE A 203 -16.90 -3.89 -4.57
C ILE A 203 -15.39 -3.61 -4.38
N SER A 204 -14.59 -4.64 -4.11
CA SER A 204 -13.14 -4.54 -3.89
C SER A 204 -12.29 -5.14 -5.00
N GLY A 205 -12.86 -5.69 -6.07
CA GLY A 205 -12.11 -6.56 -6.98
C GLY A 205 -10.95 -5.87 -7.74
N SER A 206 -11.05 -4.59 -8.04
CA SER A 206 -9.97 -3.80 -8.68
C SER A 206 -8.83 -3.42 -7.71
N LYS A 207 -8.95 -3.71 -6.42
CA LYS A 207 -7.89 -3.51 -5.43
C LYS A 207 -6.61 -4.29 -5.77
N ILE A 208 -6.76 -5.44 -6.45
CA ILE A 208 -5.61 -6.20 -6.98
C ILE A 208 -4.82 -5.37 -8.00
N VAL A 209 -5.51 -4.64 -8.88
CA VAL A 209 -4.87 -3.75 -9.86
C VAL A 209 -4.13 -2.62 -9.14
N ASP A 210 -4.74 -2.03 -8.10
CA ASP A 210 -4.10 -0.97 -7.30
C ASP A 210 -2.78 -1.46 -6.65
N LEU A 211 -2.68 -2.73 -6.25
CA LEU A 211 -1.43 -3.31 -5.76
C LEU A 211 -0.38 -3.38 -6.87
N PHE A 212 -0.75 -3.85 -8.06
CA PHE A 212 0.20 -3.97 -9.15
C PHE A 212 0.66 -2.58 -9.66
N ASP A 213 -0.21 -1.58 -9.64
CA ASP A 213 0.16 -0.19 -9.92
C ASP A 213 1.25 0.32 -8.98
N CYS A 214 1.40 -0.26 -7.77
CA CYS A 214 2.43 0.12 -6.81
C CYS A 214 3.85 -0.37 -7.17
N LEU A 215 4.02 -1.20 -8.21
CA LEU A 215 5.31 -1.78 -8.51
C LEU A 215 6.36 -0.73 -8.93
N VAL A 216 7.60 -0.92 -8.46
CA VAL A 216 8.71 0.04 -8.63
C VAL A 216 9.40 -0.08 -9.99
N GLU A 217 9.54 -1.27 -10.54
CA GLU A 217 10.37 -1.52 -11.74
C GLU A 217 9.53 -1.96 -12.94
N TYR A 218 8.82 -0.99 -13.55
CA TYR A 218 7.98 -1.24 -14.73
C TYR A 218 8.22 -0.17 -15.79
N LYS A 219 8.92 -0.55 -16.86
CA LYS A 219 9.05 0.30 -18.05
C LYS A 219 9.07 -0.53 -19.33
N THR A 220 8.04 -1.35 -19.53
CA THR A 220 7.56 -1.81 -20.85
C THR A 220 6.44 -2.82 -20.61
N VAL A 221 5.19 -2.38 -20.54
CA VAL A 221 4.04 -2.82 -21.36
C VAL A 221 2.96 -1.74 -21.18
N LYS A 222 2.25 -1.40 -22.26
CA LYS A 222 1.24 -0.33 -22.32
C LYS A 222 0.26 -0.51 -21.16
N PRO A 223 0.17 0.43 -20.21
CA PRO A 223 -0.54 0.12 -18.98
C PRO A 223 -2.05 0.03 -19.17
N TYR A 224 -2.60 0.50 -20.31
CA TYR A 224 -4.03 0.49 -20.48
C TYR A 224 -4.49 0.46 -21.95
N GLU A 225 -5.34 -0.50 -22.29
CA GLU A 225 -6.44 -0.23 -23.22
C GLU A 225 -7.67 0.12 -22.36
N LYS A 226 -8.16 1.37 -22.50
CA LYS A 226 -9.29 1.91 -21.74
C LYS A 226 -10.46 2.07 -22.69
N ALA A 227 -11.53 1.32 -22.48
CA ALA A 227 -12.83 1.64 -23.06
C ALA A 227 -13.76 2.09 -21.94
N VAL A 228 -14.31 3.30 -22.08
CA VAL A 228 -15.41 3.77 -21.25
C VAL A 228 -16.69 3.50 -22.04
N ALA A 229 -17.71 2.95 -21.38
CA ALA A 229 -19.03 2.90 -22.00
C ALA A 229 -19.49 4.32 -22.40
N LEU A 230 -20.31 4.43 -23.46
CA LEU A 230 -20.78 5.73 -23.98
C LEU A 230 -21.49 6.60 -22.93
N ASP A 231 -22.00 6.00 -21.86
CA ASP A 231 -22.70 6.65 -20.75
C ASP A 231 -21.79 7.04 -19.57
N GLY A 232 -20.48 6.70 -19.63
CA GLY A 232 -19.51 6.99 -18.57
C GLY A 232 -19.63 6.12 -17.32
N SER A 233 -20.53 5.12 -17.30
CA SER A 233 -20.87 4.38 -16.08
C SER A 233 -20.00 3.15 -15.82
N LYS A 234 -19.44 2.56 -16.88
CA LYS A 234 -18.61 1.34 -16.83
C LYS A 234 -17.25 1.58 -17.48
N CYS A 235 -16.24 0.90 -16.95
CA CYS A 235 -14.91 0.85 -17.53
C CYS A 235 -14.48 -0.59 -17.83
N HIS A 236 -13.79 -0.74 -18.96
CA HIS A 236 -13.03 -1.92 -19.33
C HIS A 236 -11.55 -1.57 -19.36
N ILE A 237 -10.76 -2.36 -18.64
CA ILE A 237 -9.35 -2.12 -18.37
C ILE A 237 -8.59 -3.39 -18.68
N ILE A 238 -7.60 -3.29 -19.56
CA ILE A 238 -6.62 -4.35 -19.81
C ILE A 238 -5.25 -3.83 -19.39
N ALA A 239 -4.60 -4.54 -18.48
CA ALA A 239 -3.29 -4.20 -17.95
C ALA A 239 -2.36 -5.42 -17.97
N HIS A 240 -1.07 -5.17 -18.18
CA HIS A 240 -0.05 -6.20 -18.21
C HIS A 240 1.11 -5.83 -17.29
N TYR A 241 1.47 -6.76 -16.42
CA TYR A 241 2.51 -6.58 -15.43
C TYR A 241 3.61 -7.63 -15.57
N ARG A 242 4.87 -7.23 -15.38
CA ARG A 242 6.05 -8.08 -15.38
C ARG A 242 6.95 -7.83 -14.16
N MET A 243 7.06 -8.81 -13.26
CA MET A 243 7.99 -8.77 -12.13
C MET A 243 9.25 -9.56 -12.46
N ARG A 244 10.41 -8.91 -12.38
CA ARG A 244 11.68 -9.59 -12.63
C ARG A 244 12.02 -10.59 -11.54
N ARG A 245 12.56 -11.76 -11.92
CA ARG A 245 13.10 -12.76 -10.97
C ARG A 245 12.11 -13.12 -9.86
N SER A 246 10.84 -13.26 -10.24
CA SER A 246 9.73 -13.48 -9.32
C SER A 246 8.91 -14.66 -9.81
N TRP A 247 8.26 -15.37 -8.90
CA TRP A 247 7.40 -16.50 -9.23
C TRP A 247 6.13 -16.43 -8.40
N PHE A 248 5.05 -16.93 -8.96
CA PHE A 248 3.79 -17.14 -8.26
C PHE A 248 3.08 -18.31 -8.92
N THR A 249 2.94 -19.40 -8.18
CA THR A 249 2.35 -20.65 -8.67
C THR A 249 1.24 -21.11 -7.76
N CYS A 250 0.30 -21.86 -8.34
CA CYS A 250 -0.84 -22.45 -7.64
C CYS A 250 -0.91 -23.93 -8.03
N TYR A 251 -1.05 -24.81 -7.05
CA TYR A 251 -1.24 -26.25 -7.25
C TYR A 251 -2.41 -26.76 -6.40
N GLY A 252 -3.05 -27.84 -6.84
CA GLY A 252 -4.11 -28.48 -6.06
C GLY A 252 -3.51 -29.29 -4.90
N THR A 253 -4.12 -29.20 -3.72
CA THR A 253 -3.78 -30.03 -2.56
C THR A 253 -4.86 -31.08 -2.32
N SER A 254 -4.50 -32.20 -1.69
CA SER A 254 -5.30 -33.43 -1.67
C SER A 254 -6.54 -33.38 -0.78
N LYS A 255 -6.77 -32.29 -0.02
CA LYS A 255 -7.94 -32.14 0.87
C LYS A 255 -8.46 -30.69 0.90
N PRO A 256 -9.68 -30.43 0.41
CA PRO A 256 -10.36 -29.18 0.74
C PRO A 256 -10.75 -29.21 2.23
N ASN A 257 -10.01 -28.49 3.06
CA ASN A 257 -10.38 -28.31 4.47
C ASN A 257 -11.56 -27.34 4.58
N GLY A 258 -12.76 -27.88 4.82
CA GLY A 258 -13.95 -27.14 5.26
C GLY A 258 -14.72 -26.35 4.20
N GLU A 259 -15.92 -25.89 4.57
CA GLU A 259 -16.72 -24.92 3.80
C GLU A 259 -15.97 -23.58 3.75
N THR A 260 -15.30 -23.33 2.63
CA THR A 260 -14.61 -22.07 2.39
C THR A 260 -15.54 -21.13 1.63
N THR A 261 -15.75 -19.95 2.19
CA THR A 261 -16.47 -18.90 1.45
C THR A 261 -15.56 -18.35 0.37
N TRP A 262 -16.11 -18.07 -0.80
CA TRP A 262 -15.45 -17.39 -1.90
C TRP A 262 -14.67 -16.14 -1.45
N ASN A 263 -15.22 -15.41 -0.47
CA ASN A 263 -14.60 -14.24 0.14
C ASN A 263 -13.23 -14.53 0.77
N ASN A 264 -13.06 -15.70 1.39
CA ASN A 264 -11.79 -16.10 1.99
C ASN A 264 -10.75 -16.42 0.93
N GLU A 265 -11.12 -17.05 -0.19
CA GLU A 265 -10.20 -17.34 -1.29
C GLU A 265 -9.63 -16.04 -1.89
N GLN A 266 -10.51 -15.07 -2.18
CA GLN A 266 -10.09 -13.80 -2.77
C GLN A 266 -9.19 -12.99 -1.83
N ARG A 267 -9.57 -12.91 -0.56
CA ARG A 267 -8.78 -12.24 0.46
C ARG A 267 -7.38 -12.86 0.56
N THR A 268 -7.30 -14.19 0.54
CA THR A 268 -6.02 -14.89 0.66
C THR A 268 -5.15 -14.66 -0.57
N MET A 269 -5.71 -14.72 -1.78
CA MET A 269 -5.00 -14.36 -3.02
C MET A 269 -4.44 -12.94 -2.93
N TYR A 270 -5.28 -11.97 -2.57
CA TYR A 270 -4.89 -10.57 -2.44
C TYR A 270 -3.74 -10.36 -1.41
N LEU A 271 -3.79 -11.02 -0.25
CA LEU A 271 -2.75 -10.93 0.78
C LEU A 271 -1.40 -11.45 0.27
N ARG A 272 -1.40 -12.58 -0.44
CA ARG A 272 -0.19 -13.17 -1.02
C ARG A 272 0.43 -12.25 -2.08
N LEU A 273 -0.40 -11.69 -2.96
CA LEU A 273 0.05 -10.70 -3.95
C LEU A 273 0.63 -9.45 -3.29
N ARG A 274 -0.03 -8.92 -2.23
CA ARG A 274 0.49 -7.76 -1.47
C ARG A 274 1.88 -8.05 -0.89
N ARG A 275 2.07 -9.22 -0.27
CA ARG A 275 3.37 -9.65 0.28
C ARG A 275 4.43 -9.75 -0.82
N LEU A 276 4.11 -10.43 -1.93
CA LEU A 276 5.02 -10.56 -3.08
C LEU A 276 5.45 -9.20 -3.64
N ILE A 277 4.48 -8.31 -3.91
CA ILE A 277 4.74 -6.98 -4.48
C ILE A 277 5.56 -6.12 -3.51
N THR A 278 5.26 -6.19 -2.20
CA THR A 278 6.01 -5.46 -1.18
C THR A 278 7.48 -5.89 -1.18
N ARG A 279 7.74 -7.20 -1.15
CA ARG A 279 9.11 -7.73 -1.15
C ARG A 279 9.84 -7.48 -2.47
N ASN A 280 9.14 -7.54 -3.60
CA ASN A 280 9.72 -7.20 -4.90
C ASN A 280 10.11 -5.71 -4.96
N ASN A 281 9.25 -4.82 -4.47
CA ASN A 281 9.54 -3.40 -4.39
C ASN A 281 10.75 -3.10 -3.50
N GLU A 282 10.89 -3.79 -2.37
CA GLU A 282 12.07 -3.67 -1.49
C GLU A 282 13.36 -4.02 -2.24
N ILE A 283 13.37 -5.17 -2.91
CA ILE A 283 14.52 -5.64 -3.70
C ILE A 283 14.84 -4.68 -4.87
N SER A 284 13.82 -4.26 -5.62
CA SER A 284 14.02 -3.36 -6.76
C SER A 284 14.49 -1.97 -6.34
N LEU A 285 14.02 -1.46 -5.19
CA LEU A 285 14.53 -0.20 -4.65
C LEU A 285 15.97 -0.34 -4.16
N GLU A 286 16.29 -1.42 -3.44
CA GLU A 286 17.65 -1.71 -2.97
C GLU A 286 18.64 -1.74 -4.14
N GLN A 287 18.29 -2.46 -5.21
CA GLN A 287 19.08 -2.52 -6.44
C GLN A 287 19.25 -1.13 -7.07
N LYS A 288 18.15 -0.37 -7.27
CA LYS A 288 18.20 0.97 -7.88
C LYS A 288 19.02 1.95 -7.05
N HIS A 289 18.88 1.91 -5.73
CA HIS A 289 19.61 2.79 -4.82
C HIS A 289 21.11 2.47 -4.85
N TYR A 290 21.47 1.19 -4.82
CA TYR A 290 22.84 0.73 -4.95
C TYR A 290 23.47 1.16 -6.29
N GLU A 291 22.76 0.97 -7.41
CA GLU A 291 23.22 1.39 -8.74
C GLU A 291 23.45 2.90 -8.83
N ARG A 292 22.59 3.72 -8.21
CA ARG A 292 22.79 5.17 -8.16
C ARG A 292 24.00 5.57 -7.32
N GLU A 293 24.25 4.87 -6.21
CA GLU A 293 25.41 5.15 -5.36
C GLU A 293 26.73 4.74 -6.03
N LEU A 294 26.73 3.68 -6.85
CA LEU A 294 27.92 3.22 -7.60
C LEU A 294 28.45 4.24 -8.61
N ILE A 295 27.60 5.12 -9.14
CA ILE A 295 27.98 6.13 -10.13
C ILE A 295 28.77 7.29 -9.47
N LEU A 296 28.77 7.38 -8.13
CA LEU A 296 29.36 8.51 -7.43
C LEU A 296 30.90 8.38 -7.31
N PRO A 297 31.69 9.41 -7.70
CA PRO A 297 33.13 9.27 -7.93
C PRO A 297 34.00 8.77 -6.76
N LYS A 298 33.53 8.86 -5.51
CA LYS A 298 34.25 8.41 -4.31
C LYS A 298 33.28 8.14 -3.17
N ALA A 299 32.23 7.35 -3.42
CA ALA A 299 31.53 6.75 -2.29
C ALA A 299 32.58 5.95 -1.51
N ASP A 300 32.91 6.39 -0.30
CA ASP A 300 33.83 5.67 0.57
C ASP A 300 33.28 4.25 0.66
N ILE A 301 33.96 3.30 0.03
CA ILE A 301 33.47 1.93 -0.21
C ILE A 301 33.09 1.28 1.13
N SER A 302 33.69 1.75 2.21
CA SER A 302 33.39 1.40 3.60
C SER A 302 31.95 1.69 4.04
N THR A 303 31.24 2.64 3.40
CA THR A 303 29.84 3.00 3.71
C THR A 303 28.84 2.47 2.70
N MET A 304 29.29 1.90 1.57
CA MET A 304 28.39 1.27 0.60
C MET A 304 28.05 -0.13 1.07
N THR A 305 26.79 -0.35 1.44
CA THR A 305 26.28 -1.70 1.69
C THR A 305 26.29 -2.47 0.37
N ARG A 306 27.15 -3.49 0.27
CA ARG A 306 27.11 -4.44 -0.85
C ARG A 306 25.75 -5.11 -0.88
N LEU A 307 25.21 -5.30 -2.08
CA LEU A 307 24.00 -6.09 -2.27
C LEU A 307 24.27 -7.53 -1.85
N LYS A 308 23.68 -7.94 -0.72
CA LYS A 308 23.71 -9.33 -0.26
C LYS A 308 22.78 -10.16 -1.14
N ALA A 309 23.13 -11.42 -1.41
CA ALA A 309 22.20 -12.33 -2.06
C ALA A 309 20.96 -12.49 -1.19
N PHE A 310 19.77 -12.26 -1.76
CA PHE A 310 18.52 -12.36 -1.03
C PHE A 310 17.41 -12.97 -1.90
N THR A 311 16.69 -13.88 -1.26
CA THR A 311 15.50 -14.53 -1.79
C THR A 311 14.40 -14.42 -0.76
N TYR A 312 13.22 -13.94 -1.17
CA TYR A 312 12.00 -14.05 -0.38
C TYR A 312 11.16 -15.20 -0.94
N ARG A 313 10.65 -16.04 -0.05
CA ARG A 313 9.73 -17.12 -0.36
C ARG A 313 8.49 -17.00 0.53
N GLY A 314 7.35 -17.32 -0.05
CA GLY A 314 6.09 -17.41 0.66
C GLY A 314 5.38 -18.68 0.24
N HIS A 315 4.90 -19.42 1.23
CA HIS A 315 4.03 -20.57 1.05
C HIS A 315 2.66 -20.28 1.70
N GLY A 316 1.64 -21.02 1.30
CA GLY A 316 0.43 -21.14 2.10
C GLY A 316 -0.65 -21.88 1.36
N GLU A 317 -1.45 -22.63 2.11
CA GLU A 317 -2.57 -23.38 1.58
C GLU A 317 -3.90 -22.68 1.87
N HIS A 318 -4.85 -22.77 0.95
CA HIS A 318 -6.23 -22.34 1.17
C HIS A 318 -7.20 -23.07 0.25
N ALA A 319 -8.31 -23.58 0.79
CA ALA A 319 -9.39 -24.22 0.02
C ALA A 319 -8.92 -25.35 -0.92
N GLY A 320 -7.98 -26.19 -0.48
CA GLY A 320 -7.42 -27.25 -1.34
C GLY A 320 -6.50 -26.74 -2.45
N ARG A 321 -6.00 -25.51 -2.34
CA ARG A 321 -4.99 -24.92 -3.24
C ARG A 321 -3.77 -24.49 -2.43
N GLY A 322 -2.61 -25.01 -2.82
CA GLY A 322 -1.31 -24.56 -2.34
C GLY A 322 -0.79 -23.43 -3.21
N PHE A 323 -0.20 -22.42 -2.59
CA PHE A 323 0.39 -21.28 -3.26
C PHE A 323 1.87 -21.21 -2.90
N TYR A 324 2.72 -21.10 -3.92
CA TYR A 324 4.14 -20.89 -3.75
C TYR A 324 4.57 -19.68 -4.56
N TYR A 325 5.13 -18.68 -3.88
CA TYR A 325 5.48 -17.41 -4.50
C TYR A 325 6.74 -16.84 -3.89
N GLY A 326 7.38 -15.92 -4.60
CA GLY A 326 8.58 -15.29 -4.10
C GLY A 326 9.29 -14.45 -5.13
N THR A 327 10.38 -13.84 -4.70
CA THR A 327 11.19 -12.94 -5.52
C THR A 327 12.64 -13.02 -5.06
N MET A 328 13.57 -12.84 -5.97
CA MET A 328 14.99 -12.80 -5.64
C MET A 328 15.70 -11.63 -6.30
N ASN A 329 16.77 -11.17 -5.66
CA ASN A 329 17.60 -10.10 -6.21
C ASN A 329 18.63 -10.64 -7.21
N GLN A 330 19.32 -9.73 -7.92
CA GLN A 330 20.27 -10.13 -8.96
C GLN A 330 21.41 -11.03 -8.42
N PRO A 331 22.03 -10.74 -7.26
CA PRO A 331 23.06 -11.63 -6.72
C PRO A 331 22.55 -13.03 -6.41
N ALA A 332 21.37 -13.18 -5.78
CA ALA A 332 20.78 -14.49 -5.52
C ALA A 332 20.46 -15.26 -6.82
N PHE A 333 19.93 -14.56 -7.83
CA PHE A 333 19.69 -15.15 -9.13
C PHE A 333 20.97 -15.62 -9.81
N ASN A 334 22.01 -14.78 -9.83
CA ASN A 334 23.32 -15.16 -10.39
C ASN A 334 23.89 -16.39 -9.66
N PHE A 335 23.79 -16.43 -8.33
CA PHE A 335 24.27 -17.56 -7.54
C PHE A 335 23.50 -18.85 -7.87
N LYS A 336 22.17 -18.78 -7.95
CA LYS A 336 21.31 -19.95 -8.20
C LYS A 336 21.46 -20.48 -9.63
N PHE A 337 21.52 -19.60 -10.62
CA PHE A 337 21.38 -19.98 -12.04
C PHE A 337 22.64 -19.77 -12.91
N ARG A 338 23.68 -19.06 -12.44
CA ARG A 338 24.91 -18.79 -13.23
C ARG A 338 26.16 -19.49 -12.67
N ARG A 339 26.00 -20.64 -12.02
CA ARG A 339 27.08 -21.38 -11.33
C ARG A 339 28.25 -21.86 -12.23
N ASN A 340 28.16 -21.74 -13.57
CA ASN A 340 29.11 -22.34 -14.50
C ASN A 340 30.32 -21.49 -14.92
N ASN A 341 30.54 -20.27 -14.42
CA ASN A 341 31.74 -19.49 -14.74
C ASN A 341 32.50 -19.04 -13.49
N SER A 342 33.59 -19.77 -13.17
CA SER A 342 34.77 -19.35 -12.38
C SER A 342 34.52 -18.28 -11.30
N TRP A 343 34.10 -18.70 -10.11
CA TRP A 343 34.12 -17.85 -8.92
C TRP A 343 35.50 -17.96 -8.24
N THR A 344 36.07 -16.83 -7.82
CA THR A 344 37.28 -16.84 -6.99
C THR A 344 36.88 -16.94 -5.51
N SER A 345 37.68 -17.60 -4.68
CA SER A 345 37.36 -17.89 -3.27
C SER A 345 37.03 -16.67 -2.38
N ASN A 346 37.23 -15.44 -2.87
CA ASN A 346 36.86 -14.21 -2.17
C ASN A 346 35.37 -13.85 -2.26
N ASP A 347 34.61 -14.46 -3.17
CA ASP A 347 33.17 -14.19 -3.34
C ASP A 347 32.28 -15.05 -2.42
N ILE A 348 32.86 -16.00 -1.69
CA ILE A 348 32.16 -16.99 -0.85
C ILE A 348 31.94 -16.50 0.60
N VAL A 349 32.68 -15.47 1.04
CA VAL A 349 32.83 -15.14 2.47
C VAL A 349 31.64 -14.36 3.08
N ASP A 350 30.75 -13.77 2.27
CA ASP A 350 29.60 -12.98 2.76
C ASP A 350 28.24 -13.71 2.71
N TYR A 351 28.25 -15.04 2.56
CA TYR A 351 27.03 -15.86 2.48
C TYR A 351 26.47 -16.17 3.87
N TYR A 352 25.66 -15.26 4.41
CA TYR A 352 24.70 -15.59 5.46
C TYR A 352 23.30 -15.63 4.83
N TYR A 353 22.71 -16.82 4.80
CA TYR A 353 21.33 -17.03 4.38
C TYR A 353 20.43 -16.38 5.46
N TYR A 354 19.91 -15.19 5.18
CA TYR A 354 18.82 -14.63 5.95
C TYR A 354 17.53 -15.10 5.27
N ASP A 355 17.10 -16.33 5.57
CA ASP A 355 15.70 -16.67 5.42
C ASP A 355 14.93 -15.83 6.43
N ASP A 356 14.31 -14.77 5.92
CA ASP A 356 13.30 -14.01 6.65
C ASP A 356 11.99 -14.83 6.57
N ASP A 357 12.04 -16.05 7.11
CA ASP A 357 10.87 -16.88 7.32
C ASP A 357 10.03 -16.17 8.38
N GLU A 358 9.09 -15.33 7.93
CA GLU A 358 7.90 -15.03 8.73
C GLU A 358 7.10 -16.33 8.85
N VAL A 359 7.54 -17.19 9.75
CA VAL A 359 6.82 -18.36 10.25
C VAL A 359 5.56 -17.84 10.93
N ASP A 360 4.45 -17.79 10.19
CA ASP A 360 3.16 -18.15 10.78
C ASP A 360 3.16 -19.70 10.75
N ASP A 361 3.09 -20.30 11.93
CA ASP A 361 3.15 -21.75 12.21
C ASP A 361 2.43 -22.63 11.17
N ASP A 362 3.15 -23.58 10.58
CA ASP A 362 2.84 -25.04 10.53
C ASP A 362 3.73 -25.77 9.47
N ASP A 363 4.47 -26.77 9.97
CA ASP A 363 5.05 -27.97 9.34
C ASP A 363 6.22 -27.91 8.31
N ASP A 364 7.39 -28.29 8.82
CA ASP A 364 8.39 -29.32 8.42
C ASP A 364 8.81 -29.58 6.94
N ASP A 365 10.14 -29.73 6.81
CA ASP A 365 10.96 -30.55 5.91
C ASP A 365 10.82 -30.40 4.37
N ASP A 366 11.92 -30.01 3.69
CA ASP A 366 12.73 -31.02 2.97
C ASP A 366 13.95 -30.48 2.18
N ASP A 367 14.88 -31.42 2.07
CA ASP A 367 16.25 -31.41 1.56
C ASP A 367 16.49 -31.08 0.07
N ASP A 368 17.78 -30.78 -0.17
CA ASP A 368 18.52 -30.70 -1.42
C ASP A 368 18.00 -31.54 -2.62
N LEU A 369 17.84 -30.87 -3.77
CA LEU A 369 17.81 -31.52 -5.09
C LEU A 369 18.63 -30.71 -6.12
N TYR A 370 19.80 -31.26 -6.44
CA TYR A 370 20.63 -30.86 -7.58
C TYR A 370 20.01 -31.38 -8.88
N ALA A 371 19.85 -30.51 -9.87
CA ALA A 371 19.67 -30.91 -11.26
C ALA A 371 20.54 -30.04 -12.18
N ASP A 372 21.36 -30.71 -12.99
CA ASP A 372 22.19 -30.17 -14.07
C ASP A 372 21.33 -29.44 -15.12
N LEU A 373 21.65 -28.17 -15.39
CA LEU A 373 21.10 -27.42 -16.52
C LEU A 373 22.22 -26.71 -17.28
N GLU A 374 22.79 -27.43 -18.27
CA GLU A 374 23.62 -26.85 -19.32
C GLU A 374 22.72 -26.34 -20.47
N SER A 375 22.43 -25.03 -20.49
CA SER A 375 22.42 -24.19 -21.71
C SER A 375 21.93 -22.77 -21.39
N CYS A 376 22.86 -21.85 -21.21
CA CYS A 376 22.56 -20.43 -21.02
C CYS A 376 22.31 -19.75 -22.39
N GLN A 377 21.07 -19.82 -22.88
CA GLN A 377 20.50 -18.75 -23.71
C GLN A 377 19.89 -17.70 -22.79
N GLU A 378 19.96 -16.42 -23.18
CA GLU A 378 19.53 -15.25 -22.40
C GLU A 378 18.21 -15.48 -21.62
N LEU A 379 18.33 -15.80 -20.33
CA LEU A 379 17.21 -16.18 -19.47
C LEU A 379 16.33 -14.95 -19.15
N SER A 380 15.38 -14.68 -20.04
CA SER A 380 14.13 -13.99 -19.69
C SER A 380 13.12 -14.92 -18.98
N LEU A 381 13.56 -16.13 -18.57
CA LEU A 381 12.70 -17.24 -18.17
C LEU A 381 12.10 -17.09 -16.75
N THR A 382 12.73 -16.37 -15.83
CA THR A 382 12.29 -16.23 -14.42
C THR A 382 11.29 -15.08 -14.18
N ASP A 383 10.88 -14.35 -15.22
CA ASP A 383 10.03 -13.19 -15.03
C ASP A 383 8.56 -13.61 -14.91
N LEU A 384 7.91 -13.15 -13.83
CA LEU A 384 6.49 -13.35 -13.61
C LEU A 384 5.72 -12.36 -14.47
N SER A 385 4.91 -12.86 -15.39
CA SER A 385 4.04 -12.07 -16.25
C SER A 385 2.59 -12.23 -15.82
N ILE A 386 1.85 -11.13 -15.72
CA ILE A 386 0.49 -11.10 -15.20
C ILE A 386 -0.36 -10.21 -16.12
N ASP A 387 -1.30 -10.84 -16.81
CA ASP A 387 -2.31 -10.16 -17.61
C ASP A 387 -3.58 -10.00 -16.77
N ILE A 388 -4.10 -8.78 -16.66
CA ILE A 388 -5.33 -8.49 -15.95
C ILE A 388 -6.32 -7.81 -16.88
N GLU A 389 -7.55 -8.33 -16.89
CA GLU A 389 -8.69 -7.74 -17.56
C GLU A 389 -9.79 -7.48 -16.53
N VAL A 390 -10.24 -6.23 -16.42
CA VAL A 390 -11.27 -5.80 -15.48
C VAL A 390 -12.41 -5.12 -16.24
N TYR A 391 -13.62 -5.59 -15.99
CA TYR A 391 -14.87 -4.93 -16.36
C TYR A 391 -15.59 -4.55 -15.07
N CYS A 392 -15.81 -3.25 -14.84
CA CYS A 392 -16.47 -2.81 -13.62
C CYS A 392 -17.19 -1.46 -13.76
N PRO A 393 -18.08 -1.11 -12.81
CA PRO A 393 -18.61 0.23 -12.69
C PRO A 393 -17.50 1.22 -12.31
N ILE A 394 -17.66 2.48 -12.69
CA ILE A 394 -16.66 3.52 -12.48
C ILE A 394 -16.29 3.71 -11.00
N GLU A 395 -17.24 3.48 -10.09
CA GLU A 395 -17.04 3.58 -8.64
C GLU A 395 -16.04 2.53 -8.12
N LEU A 396 -15.89 1.44 -8.87
CA LEU A 396 -15.01 0.31 -8.60
C LEU A 396 -13.78 0.31 -9.51
N ALA A 397 -13.50 1.37 -10.26
CA ALA A 397 -12.31 1.42 -11.09
C ALA A 397 -11.00 1.48 -10.24
N PRO A 398 -9.84 1.08 -10.79
CA PRO A 398 -8.53 1.29 -10.19
C PRO A 398 -8.22 2.76 -9.92
N ILE A 399 -7.36 3.03 -8.95
CA ILE A 399 -7.00 4.38 -8.50
C ILE A 399 -6.38 5.19 -9.65
N GLU A 400 -5.38 4.62 -10.33
CA GLU A 400 -4.68 5.31 -11.42
C GLU A 400 -5.63 5.59 -12.59
N TYR A 401 -6.60 4.70 -12.83
CA TYR A 401 -7.64 4.96 -13.80
C TYR A 401 -8.43 6.22 -13.40
N ILE A 402 -9.02 6.22 -12.20
CA ILE A 402 -9.85 7.30 -11.67
C ILE A 402 -9.15 8.67 -11.68
N GLU A 403 -7.88 8.73 -11.30
CA GLU A 403 -7.13 9.98 -11.25
C GLU A 403 -6.84 10.57 -12.64
N ASN A 404 -6.79 9.72 -13.67
CA ASN A 404 -6.44 10.11 -15.03
C ASN A 404 -7.63 10.24 -15.98
N ILE A 405 -8.86 9.98 -15.52
CA ILE A 405 -10.03 10.29 -16.35
C ILE A 405 -10.22 11.81 -16.34
N ASP A 406 -10.04 12.41 -17.50
CA ASP A 406 -10.59 13.72 -17.83
C ASP A 406 -12.11 13.61 -17.82
N VAL A 407 -12.74 13.55 -16.64
CA VAL A 407 -14.20 13.58 -16.54
C VAL A 407 -14.63 15.03 -16.78
N PRO A 408 -15.23 15.36 -17.94
CA PRO A 408 -15.70 16.70 -18.19
C PRO A 408 -17.11 16.81 -17.63
N ASN A 409 -17.25 16.79 -16.30
CA ASN A 409 -18.35 17.48 -15.63
C ASN A 409 -18.31 17.28 -14.11
N PHE A 410 -18.23 18.40 -13.39
CA PHE A 410 -18.66 18.50 -12.00
C PHE A 410 -20.07 17.92 -11.80
N GLU A 411 -20.92 18.04 -12.83
CA GLU A 411 -22.28 17.53 -12.88
C GLU A 411 -22.38 15.99 -12.87
N PHE A 412 -21.42 15.27 -13.48
CA PHE A 412 -21.36 13.80 -13.41
C PHE A 412 -21.00 13.35 -11.99
N ARG A 413 -19.98 13.99 -11.38
CA ARG A 413 -19.58 13.74 -9.98
C ARG A 413 -20.74 14.01 -9.01
N TYR A 414 -21.47 15.11 -9.23
CA TYR A 414 -22.63 15.49 -8.42
C TYR A 414 -23.84 14.56 -8.63
N ASN A 415 -24.10 14.10 -9.85
CA ASN A 415 -25.21 13.21 -10.18
C ASN A 415 -24.99 11.77 -9.68
N CYS A 416 -23.74 11.27 -9.69
CA CYS A 416 -23.38 10.01 -9.02
C CYS A 416 -23.59 10.11 -7.49
N MET A 417 -23.31 11.26 -6.88
CA MET A 417 -23.53 11.49 -5.44
C MET A 417 -25.02 11.63 -5.06
N LYS A 418 -25.87 12.12 -5.96
CA LYS A 418 -27.30 12.37 -5.71
C LYS A 418 -28.21 11.15 -5.86
N LYS A 419 -27.77 10.08 -6.52
CA LYS A 419 -28.55 8.83 -6.58
C LYS A 419 -28.51 8.17 -5.19
N SER A 420 -29.47 8.53 -4.33
CA SER A 420 -29.72 7.78 -3.10
C SER A 420 -30.01 6.31 -3.43
N PRO A 421 -29.50 5.34 -2.64
CA PRO A 421 -29.88 3.94 -2.75
C PRO A 421 -31.25 3.74 -2.10
N SER A 422 -32.26 4.39 -2.66
CA SER A 422 -33.64 4.16 -2.27
C SER A 422 -34.22 3.07 -3.15
N SER A 423 -34.36 1.91 -2.51
CA SER A 423 -35.25 0.80 -2.85
C SER A 423 -34.98 0.02 -4.15
N ASN A 424 -34.61 -1.25 -3.93
CA ASN A 424 -34.67 -2.38 -4.85
C ASN A 424 -33.47 -2.56 -5.79
N LEU A 425 -32.34 -2.99 -5.22
CA LEU A 425 -31.54 -4.05 -5.86
C LEU A 425 -32.38 -5.34 -5.90
N SER A 426 -33.45 -5.34 -6.69
CA SER A 426 -33.99 -6.60 -7.19
C SER A 426 -32.98 -7.09 -8.21
N ILE A 427 -32.17 -8.07 -7.82
CA ILE A 427 -31.31 -8.87 -8.70
C ILE A 427 -32.17 -9.29 -9.90
N ARG A 428 -32.06 -8.56 -11.02
CA ARG A 428 -32.62 -9.01 -12.29
C ARG A 428 -31.70 -10.14 -12.75
N ARG A 429 -32.19 -11.38 -12.62
CA ARG A 429 -31.42 -12.62 -12.84
C ARG A 429 -30.81 -12.83 -14.25
N ASN A 430 -30.90 -11.83 -15.14
CA ASN A 430 -30.44 -11.92 -16.54
C ASN A 430 -29.54 -10.74 -16.97
N GLU A 431 -29.08 -9.89 -16.06
CA GLU A 431 -28.12 -8.82 -16.39
C GLU A 431 -26.68 -9.33 -16.17
N GLU A 432 -25.78 -9.01 -17.11
CA GLU A 432 -24.35 -9.36 -17.04
C GLU A 432 -23.76 -8.97 -15.67
N PRO A 433 -22.76 -9.73 -15.17
CA PRO A 433 -22.10 -9.39 -13.91
C PRO A 433 -21.62 -7.93 -13.93
N GLU A 434 -22.04 -7.15 -12.94
CA GLU A 434 -21.61 -5.75 -12.78
C GLU A 434 -20.08 -5.63 -12.67
N PHE A 435 -19.41 -6.65 -12.12
CA PHE A 435 -17.96 -6.71 -11.97
C PHE A 435 -17.40 -8.05 -12.45
N VAL A 436 -16.35 -8.00 -13.29
CA VAL A 436 -15.53 -9.16 -13.69
C VAL A 436 -14.06 -8.77 -13.64
N LEU A 437 -13.23 -9.57 -12.98
CA LEU A 437 -11.77 -9.52 -13.10
C LEU A 437 -11.27 -10.88 -13.55
N THR A 438 -10.52 -10.92 -14.64
CA THR A 438 -9.73 -12.08 -15.06
C THR A 438 -8.26 -11.73 -14.89
N MET A 439 -7.51 -12.62 -14.25
CA MET A 439 -6.06 -12.53 -14.11
C MET A 439 -5.43 -13.81 -14.65
N VAL A 440 -4.50 -13.68 -15.59
CA VAL A 440 -3.71 -14.79 -16.13
C VAL A 440 -2.28 -14.60 -15.65
N ILE A 441 -1.81 -15.54 -14.83
CA ILE A 441 -0.46 -15.51 -14.27
C ILE A 441 0.38 -16.53 -15.04
N ASN A 442 1.48 -16.06 -15.62
CA ASN A 442 2.43 -16.82 -16.41
C ASN A 442 3.78 -16.84 -15.69
N CYS A 443 4.21 -18.03 -15.29
CA CYS A 443 5.47 -18.34 -14.63
C CYS A 443 6.21 -19.42 -15.43
N PRO A 444 7.03 -19.03 -16.44
CA PRO A 444 7.58 -19.97 -17.43
C PRO A 444 8.39 -21.11 -16.80
N GLU A 445 9.16 -20.85 -15.74
CA GLU A 445 10.02 -21.84 -15.08
C GLU A 445 9.28 -22.84 -14.18
N SER A 446 7.98 -22.66 -13.93
CA SER A 446 7.30 -23.63 -13.07
C SER A 446 7.05 -24.97 -13.77
N SER A 447 7.01 -25.00 -15.12
CA SER A 447 6.87 -26.25 -15.87
C SER A 447 8.07 -27.18 -15.71
N GLU A 448 9.26 -26.64 -15.49
CA GLU A 448 10.47 -27.42 -15.20
C GLU A 448 10.37 -28.11 -13.83
N ASN A 449 9.57 -27.54 -12.92
CA ASN A 449 9.36 -28.05 -11.56
C ASN A 449 8.04 -28.84 -11.43
N LEU A 450 7.43 -29.27 -12.55
CA LEU A 450 6.14 -29.98 -12.57
C LEU A 450 4.95 -29.19 -11.99
N VAL A 451 5.06 -27.87 -11.91
CA VAL A 451 4.00 -26.97 -11.42
C VAL A 451 3.40 -26.19 -12.60
N PRO A 452 2.07 -25.92 -12.62
CA PRO A 452 1.44 -25.22 -13.75
C PRO A 452 2.11 -23.88 -14.09
N SER A 453 2.63 -23.76 -15.31
CA SER A 453 3.29 -22.55 -15.85
C SER A 453 2.35 -21.40 -16.11
N THR A 454 1.06 -21.70 -16.25
CA THR A 454 0.02 -20.70 -16.34
C THR A 454 -1.14 -21.12 -15.47
N PHE A 455 -1.69 -20.18 -14.69
CA PHE A 455 -3.00 -20.37 -14.08
C PHE A 455 -3.86 -19.12 -14.25
N ARG A 456 -5.17 -19.36 -14.37
CA ARG A 456 -6.19 -18.32 -14.52
C ARG A 456 -6.93 -18.17 -13.20
N TYR A 457 -7.07 -16.94 -12.76
CA TYR A 457 -7.84 -16.54 -11.60
C TYR A 457 -8.95 -15.58 -12.02
N GLU A 458 -10.17 -15.80 -11.55
CA GLU A 458 -11.34 -15.04 -11.99
C GLU A 458 -12.18 -14.61 -10.80
N ILE A 459 -12.70 -13.37 -10.83
CA ILE A 459 -13.66 -12.82 -9.88
C ILE A 459 -14.88 -12.33 -10.65
N LYS A 460 -16.08 -12.77 -10.28
CA LYS A 460 -17.36 -12.28 -10.85
C LYS A 460 -18.31 -11.80 -9.75
N SER A 461 -19.04 -10.73 -10.01
CA SER A 461 -20.17 -10.33 -9.17
C SER A 461 -21.35 -11.27 -9.40
N GLY A 462 -21.92 -11.83 -8.33
CA GLY A 462 -23.04 -12.76 -8.40
C GLY A 462 -22.72 -14.18 -7.92
N ASP A 463 -21.44 -14.49 -7.72
CA ASP A 463 -20.99 -15.70 -7.01
C ASP A 463 -21.20 -15.50 -5.50
N VAL A 464 -22.45 -15.43 -5.07
CA VAL A 464 -22.85 -15.49 -3.66
C VAL A 464 -23.42 -16.88 -3.42
N CYS A 465 -22.67 -17.73 -2.70
CA CYS A 465 -23.22 -18.90 -2.03
C CYS A 465 -23.89 -18.48 -0.73
#